data_AF-A0A918TB48-F1
#
_entry.id   AF-A0A918TB48-F1
#
_cell.length_a   1.000
_cell.length_b   1.000
_cell.length_c   1.000
_cell.angle_alpha   90.00
_cell.angle_beta   90.00
_cell.angle_gamma   90.00
#
_symmetry.space_group_name_H-M   'P 1'
#
loop_
_entity.id
_entity.type
_entity.pdbx_description
1 polymer ?
#
loop_
_entity_poly.entity_id
_entity_poly.type
_entity_poly.pdbx_seq_one_letter_code
_entity_poly.pdbx_strand_id
1 'polypeptide(L)'
;MKLTNTKTNKSNKGMTLIELTVVILVLLSLISVLFIGARAWMRGSDRANAALLIRNAQQGVRSHSNIMGVETPATGAGEIAWPAADDLSDEIFGPGKYVETATISTPPTHPAAGNSFIAAGTDFDSVPELGSLYMTSNADAAFYAPSGVQ
;
A
#
# COMPACT_ATOMS: atom_id res chain seq x y z
N MET A 1 -34.33 -17.90 -78.14
CA MET A 1 -33.22 -17.06 -77.65
C MET A 1 -33.03 -17.31 -76.16
N LYS A 2 -31.79 -17.61 -75.77
CA LYS A 2 -31.35 -17.97 -74.41
C LYS A 2 -31.00 -16.69 -73.65
N LEU A 3 -31.54 -16.50 -72.45
CA LEU A 3 -31.04 -15.54 -71.46
C LEU A 3 -31.25 -16.12 -70.05
N THR A 4 -30.31 -16.96 -69.62
CA THR A 4 -30.19 -17.37 -68.22
C THR A 4 -29.27 -16.37 -67.55
N ASN A 5 -29.85 -15.41 -66.82
CA ASN A 5 -29.12 -14.38 -66.10
C ASN A 5 -28.69 -14.95 -64.74
N THR A 6 -27.54 -15.63 -64.70
CA THR A 6 -26.97 -16.17 -63.46
C THR A 6 -26.32 -15.03 -62.68
N LYS A 7 -27.04 -14.49 -61.69
CA LYS A 7 -26.45 -13.58 -60.70
C LYS A 7 -25.48 -14.37 -59.82
N THR A 8 -24.19 -14.26 -60.10
CA THR A 8 -23.13 -14.73 -59.21
C THR A 8 -23.08 -13.82 -57.99
N ASN A 9 -23.76 -14.21 -56.91
CA ASN A 9 -23.59 -13.55 -55.62
C ASN A 9 -22.14 -13.79 -55.16
N LYS A 10 -21.31 -12.75 -55.22
CA LYS A 10 -19.97 -12.75 -54.65
C LYS A 10 -20.14 -12.81 -53.13
N SER A 11 -20.01 -13.99 -52.53
CA SER A 11 -20.05 -14.11 -51.08
C SER A 11 -18.86 -13.34 -50.51
N ASN A 12 -19.12 -12.20 -49.88
CA ASN A 12 -18.13 -11.60 -49.00
C ASN A 12 -17.84 -12.65 -47.92
N LYS A 13 -16.59 -13.11 -47.83
CA LYS A 13 -16.18 -14.06 -46.79
C LYS A 13 -16.40 -13.38 -45.44
N GLY A 14 -17.53 -13.65 -44.80
CA GLY A 14 -17.82 -13.19 -43.44
C GLY A 14 -16.85 -13.83 -42.46
N MET A 15 -16.48 -13.10 -41.40
CA MET A 15 -15.72 -13.65 -40.27
C MET A 15 -16.40 -14.95 -39.83
N THR A 16 -15.66 -16.05 -39.89
CA THR A 16 -16.24 -17.35 -39.57
C THR A 16 -16.51 -17.42 -38.07
N LEU A 17 -17.58 -18.12 -37.66
CA LEU A 17 -17.92 -18.29 -36.24
C LEU A 17 -16.76 -18.97 -35.48
N ILE A 18 -15.94 -19.76 -36.17
CA ILE A 18 -14.76 -20.40 -35.60
C ILE A 18 -13.62 -19.40 -35.33
N GLU A 19 -13.39 -18.43 -36.23
CA GLU A 19 -12.39 -17.37 -36.00
C GLU A 19 -12.81 -16.50 -34.81
N LEU A 20 -14.10 -16.16 -34.71
CA LEU A 20 -14.61 -15.34 -33.61
C LEU A 20 -14.50 -16.06 -32.26
N THR A 21 -14.82 -17.37 -32.20
CA THR A 21 -14.70 -18.15 -30.96
C THR A 21 -13.24 -18.36 -30.54
N VAL A 22 -12.34 -18.64 -31.48
CA VAL A 22 -10.89 -18.74 -31.18
C VAL A 22 -10.35 -17.42 -30.64
N VAL A 23 -10.71 -16.29 -31.27
CA VAL A 23 -10.29 -14.97 -30.79
C VAL A 23 -10.81 -14.70 -29.38
N ILE A 24 -12.08 -14.98 -29.09
CA ILE A 24 -12.65 -14.80 -27.75
C ILE A 24 -11.92 -15.66 -26.71
N LEU A 25 -11.65 -16.94 -27.03
CA LEU A 25 -10.95 -17.84 -26.11
C LEU A 25 -9.54 -17.32 -25.78
N VAL A 26 -8.80 -16.82 -26.78
CA VAL A 26 -7.48 -16.23 -26.58
C VAL A 26 -7.57 -14.97 -25.71
N LEU A 27 -8.52 -14.07 -26.00
CA LEU A 27 -8.70 -12.84 -25.23
C LEU A 27 -9.02 -13.14 -23.75
N LEU A 28 -9.93 -14.09 -23.48
CA LEU A 28 -10.27 -14.47 -22.11
C LEU A 28 -9.09 -15.10 -21.36
N SER A 29 -8.27 -15.90 -22.05
CA SER A 29 -7.04 -16.46 -21.47
C SER A 29 -6.03 -15.37 -21.09
N LEU A 30 -5.77 -14.41 -21.99
CA LEU A 30 -4.84 -13.31 -21.74
C LEU A 30 -5.31 -12.39 -20.62
N ILE A 31 -6.60 -12.06 -20.58
CA ILE A 31 -7.17 -11.23 -19.52
C ILE A 31 -7.05 -11.94 -18.16
N SER A 32 -7.21 -13.27 -18.11
CA SER A 32 -7.09 -14.03 -16.86
C SER A 32 -5.68 -13.95 -16.26
N VAL A 33 -4.64 -14.11 -17.08
CA VAL A 33 -3.24 -13.99 -16.61
C VAL A 33 -2.94 -12.55 -16.18
N LEU A 34 -3.48 -11.55 -16.88
CA LEU A 34 -3.33 -10.14 -16.51
C LEU A 34 -3.87 -9.85 -15.10
N PHE A 35 -5.05 -10.39 -14.74
CA PHE A 35 -5.63 -10.17 -13.41
C PHE A 35 -4.78 -10.77 -12.28
N ILE A 36 -4.16 -11.93 -12.51
CA ILE A 36 -3.26 -12.56 -11.54
C ILE A 36 -2.02 -11.69 -11.35
N GLY A 37 -1.41 -11.23 -12.45
CA GLY A 37 -0.25 -10.34 -12.41
C GLY A 37 -0.56 -9.01 -11.72
N ALA A 38 -1.68 -8.39 -12.04
CA ALA A 38 -2.11 -7.13 -11.45
C ALA A 38 -2.35 -7.24 -9.93
N ARG A 39 -2.99 -8.32 -9.45
CA ARG A 39 -3.19 -8.56 -8.02
C ARG A 39 -1.87 -8.76 -7.27
N ALA A 40 -0.93 -9.51 -7.85
CA ALA A 40 0.39 -9.72 -7.25
C ALA A 40 1.19 -8.41 -7.20
N TRP A 41 1.13 -7.60 -8.26
CA TRP A 41 1.77 -6.30 -8.33
C TRP A 41 1.19 -5.31 -7.30
N MET A 42 -0.14 -5.23 -7.20
CA MET A 42 -0.82 -4.38 -6.21
C MET A 42 -0.37 -4.71 -4.78
N ARG A 43 -0.33 -6.00 -4.42
CA ARG A 43 0.14 -6.45 -3.11
C ARG A 43 1.60 -6.05 -2.82
N GLY A 44 2.46 -6.09 -3.84
CA GLY A 44 3.85 -5.63 -3.72
C GLY A 44 3.96 -4.12 -3.53
N SER A 45 3.17 -3.36 -4.28
CA SER A 45 3.09 -1.89 -4.17
C SER A 45 2.58 -1.45 -2.80
N ASP A 46 1.54 -2.11 -2.28
CA ASP A 46 0.97 -1.81 -0.96
C ASP A 46 2.00 -2.03 0.15
N ARG A 47 2.81 -3.09 0.07
CA ARG A 47 3.91 -3.35 1.00
C ARG A 47 4.98 -2.28 0.94
N ALA A 48 5.39 -1.88 -0.26
CA ALA A 48 6.39 -0.83 -0.42
C ALA A 48 5.89 0.51 0.15
N ASN A 49 4.63 0.87 -0.11
CA ASN A 49 4.02 2.08 0.40
C ASN A 49 3.88 2.05 1.93
N ALA A 50 3.43 0.93 2.50
CA ALA A 50 3.37 0.75 3.96
C ALA A 50 4.74 0.95 4.61
N ALA A 51 5.79 0.34 4.08
CA ALA A 51 7.15 0.51 4.60
C ALA A 51 7.65 1.98 4.51
N LEU A 52 7.28 2.71 3.46
CA LEU A 52 7.62 4.13 3.31
C LEU A 52 6.91 4.99 4.36
N LEU A 53 5.63 4.75 4.62
CA LEU A 53 4.88 5.48 5.65
C LEU A 53 5.47 5.24 7.04
N ILE A 54 5.78 3.98 7.38
CA ILE A 54 6.42 3.63 8.64
C ILE A 54 7.78 4.33 8.77
N ARG A 55 8.58 4.33 7.70
CA ARG A 55 9.88 5.02 7.68
C ARG A 55 9.71 6.52 7.89
N ASN A 56 8.77 7.17 7.20
CA ASN A 56 8.55 8.61 7.31
C ASN A 56 8.12 8.99 8.73
N ALA A 57 7.22 8.20 9.34
CA ALA A 57 6.81 8.41 10.72
C ALA A 57 7.98 8.22 11.70
N GLN A 58 8.78 7.16 11.54
CA GLN A 58 9.99 6.95 12.34
C GLN A 58 10.95 8.13 12.24
N GLN A 59 11.23 8.60 11.02
CA GLN A 59 12.12 9.75 10.80
C GLN A 59 11.55 11.03 11.39
N GLY A 60 10.24 11.24 11.28
CA GLY A 60 9.53 12.37 11.88
C GLY A 60 9.69 12.39 13.40
N VAL A 61 9.36 11.29 14.08
CA VAL A 61 9.50 11.15 15.54
C VAL A 61 10.93 11.44 15.98
N ARG A 62 11.93 10.83 15.32
CA ARG A 62 13.35 10.99 15.67
C ARG A 62 13.85 12.41 15.44
N SER A 63 13.43 13.04 14.35
CA SER A 63 13.79 14.42 14.06
C SER A 63 13.15 15.36 15.06
N HIS A 64 11.87 15.16 15.37
CA HIS A 64 11.12 16.00 16.29
C HIS A 64 11.64 15.86 17.72
N SER A 65 11.89 14.64 18.20
CA SER A 65 12.47 14.39 19.52
C SER A 65 13.85 15.05 19.65
N ASN A 66 14.68 15.00 18.61
CA ASN A 66 15.99 15.64 18.60
C ASN A 66 15.89 17.17 18.65
N ILE A 67 14.93 17.79 17.94
CA ILE A 67 14.73 19.25 17.96
C ILE A 67 14.23 19.71 19.34
N MET A 68 13.35 18.94 19.97
CA MET A 68 12.80 19.25 21.29
C MET A 68 13.71 18.86 22.45
N GLY A 69 14.88 18.27 22.17
CA GLY A 69 15.84 17.87 23.21
C GLY A 69 15.37 16.68 24.04
N VAL A 70 14.45 15.87 23.53
CA VAL A 70 13.98 14.64 24.18
C VAL A 70 15.00 13.54 23.93
N GLU A 71 15.47 12.92 25.01
CA GLU A 71 16.44 11.82 24.92
C GLU A 71 15.87 10.65 24.12
N THR A 72 16.72 10.07 23.27
CA THR A 72 16.37 8.83 22.58
C THR A 72 16.75 7.65 23.48
N PRO A 73 15.81 6.78 23.84
CA PRO A 73 16.11 5.66 24.71
C PRO A 73 17.15 4.72 24.07
N ALA A 74 18.14 4.31 24.84
CA ALA A 74 19.12 3.32 24.41
C ALA A 74 18.44 1.96 24.14
N THR A 75 19.06 1.12 23.31
CA THR A 75 18.55 -0.23 23.04
C THR A 75 18.39 -1.04 24.33
N GLY A 76 17.19 -1.57 24.58
CA GLY A 76 16.81 -2.32 25.78
C GLY A 76 16.28 -1.47 26.93
N ALA A 77 16.18 -0.15 26.78
CA ALA A 77 15.63 0.76 27.81
C ALA A 77 14.11 0.91 27.75
N GLY A 78 13.46 0.44 26.68
CA GLY A 78 12.04 0.64 26.43
C GLY A 78 11.73 2.03 25.87
N GLU A 79 10.45 2.39 25.87
CA GLU A 79 9.99 3.66 25.30
C GLU A 79 9.99 4.77 26.36
N ILE A 80 10.20 6.01 25.93
CA ILE A 80 10.11 7.20 26.78
C ILE A 80 8.84 7.96 26.39
N ALA A 81 7.96 8.19 27.36
CA ALA A 81 6.77 9.01 27.16
C ALA A 81 7.16 10.43 26.72
N TRP A 82 6.39 10.97 25.78
CA TRP A 82 6.58 12.34 25.32
C TRP A 82 6.38 13.35 26.46
N PRO A 83 7.31 14.29 26.68
CA PRO A 83 7.29 15.16 27.86
C PRO A 83 6.43 16.43 27.71
N ALA A 84 5.87 16.71 26.52
CA ALA A 84 5.05 17.90 26.31
C ALA A 84 3.59 17.66 26.71
N ALA A 85 2.83 18.75 26.86
CA ALA A 85 1.40 18.70 27.16
C ALA A 85 0.53 18.26 25.97
N ASP A 86 1.08 18.39 24.75
CA ASP A 86 0.44 17.99 23.50
C ASP A 86 0.89 16.57 23.11
N ASP A 87 0.01 15.81 22.47
CA ASP A 87 0.27 14.44 22.03
C ASP A 87 1.33 14.41 20.92
N LEU A 88 2.32 13.51 21.01
CA LEU A 88 3.37 13.39 19.98
C LEU A 88 2.74 13.03 18.63
N SER A 89 1.70 12.22 18.64
CA SER A 89 0.96 11.85 17.43
C SER A 89 0.41 13.08 16.67
N ASP A 90 0.04 14.16 17.34
CA ASP A 90 -0.44 15.41 16.73
C ASP A 90 0.68 16.22 16.06
N GLU A 91 1.90 16.08 16.56
CA GLU A 91 3.07 16.74 15.99
C GLU A 91 3.65 15.99 14.79
N ILE A 92 3.44 14.67 14.73
CA ILE A 92 3.93 13.82 13.66
C ILE A 92 2.93 13.71 12.51
N PHE A 93 1.63 13.58 12.82
CA PHE A 93 0.58 13.34 11.84
C PHE A 93 -0.28 14.58 11.63
N GLY A 94 -0.44 14.97 10.37
CA GLY A 94 -1.39 16.01 9.99
C GLY A 94 -0.95 16.82 8.78
N PRO A 95 -1.79 17.76 8.32
CA PRO A 95 -1.46 18.63 7.21
C PRO A 95 -0.26 19.51 7.55
N GLY A 96 0.78 19.48 6.71
CA GLY A 96 2.02 20.26 6.91
C GLY A 96 2.92 19.75 8.03
N LYS A 97 2.71 18.53 8.51
CA LYS A 97 3.55 17.84 9.51
C LYS A 97 4.49 16.83 8.81
N TYR A 98 5.20 16.02 9.59
CA TYR A 98 6.17 15.04 9.07
C TYR A 98 5.51 13.96 8.20
N VAL A 99 4.28 13.58 8.53
CA VAL A 99 3.47 12.64 7.76
C VAL A 99 2.15 13.30 7.41
N GLU A 100 2.01 13.60 6.13
CA GLU A 100 0.79 14.20 5.57
C GLU A 100 -0.38 13.21 5.68
N THR A 101 -1.37 13.57 6.49
CA THR A 101 -2.63 12.86 6.62
C THR A 101 -3.77 13.87 6.75
N ALA A 102 -4.97 13.46 6.36
CA ALA A 102 -6.14 14.33 6.36
C ALA A 102 -6.63 14.68 7.78
N THR A 103 -6.20 13.92 8.79
CA THR A 103 -6.65 14.04 10.18
C THR A 103 -5.48 14.09 11.14
N ILE A 104 -5.55 14.99 12.11
CA ILE A 104 -4.59 15.09 13.22
C ILE A 104 -4.83 13.91 14.18
N SER A 105 -3.81 13.46 14.92
CA SER A 105 -3.87 12.38 15.92
C SER A 105 -4.04 10.95 15.40
N THR A 106 -4.27 10.74 14.10
CA THR A 106 -4.45 9.40 13.54
C THR A 106 -3.32 9.04 12.59
N PRO A 107 -2.79 7.81 12.67
CA PRO A 107 -1.84 7.34 11.66
C PRO A 107 -2.49 7.35 10.27
N PRO A 108 -1.68 7.47 9.19
CA PRO A 108 -2.20 7.46 7.83
C PRO A 108 -2.97 6.16 7.54
N THR A 109 -3.90 6.18 6.59
CA THR A 109 -4.62 4.95 6.23
C THR A 109 -3.67 3.94 5.59
N HIS A 110 -3.78 2.68 5.98
CA HIS A 110 -2.98 1.61 5.38
C HIS A 110 -3.37 1.42 3.90
N PRO A 111 -2.40 1.25 2.98
CA PRO A 111 -2.68 1.16 1.54
C PRO A 111 -3.49 -0.10 1.15
N ALA A 112 -3.23 -1.22 1.82
CA ALA A 112 -4.06 -2.42 1.68
C ALA A 112 -5.36 -2.30 2.47
N ALA A 113 -6.49 -2.51 1.81
CA ALA A 113 -7.82 -2.45 2.41
C ALA A 113 -7.99 -3.45 3.58
N GLY A 114 -8.66 -3.02 4.64
CA GLY A 114 -8.95 -3.84 5.84
C GLY A 114 -7.82 -3.88 6.86
N ASN A 115 -6.67 -3.24 6.58
CA ASN A 115 -5.55 -3.14 7.50
C ASN A 115 -5.45 -1.73 8.10
N SER A 116 -4.73 -1.64 9.21
CA SER A 116 -4.43 -0.38 9.90
C SER A 116 -3.01 -0.37 10.44
N PHE A 117 -2.46 0.82 10.62
CA PHE A 117 -1.25 0.98 11.44
C PHE A 117 -1.64 1.06 12.91
N ILE A 118 -0.80 0.47 13.74
CA ILE A 118 -0.87 0.46 15.20
C ILE A 118 0.48 0.93 15.75
N ALA A 119 0.48 1.44 16.97
CA ALA A 119 1.73 1.70 17.69
C ALA A 119 2.51 0.39 17.84
N ALA A 120 3.83 0.44 17.66
CA ALA A 120 4.68 -0.72 17.85
C ALA A 120 4.92 -1.02 19.34
N GLY A 121 4.83 0.00 20.20
CA GLY A 121 4.85 -0.13 21.65
C GLY A 121 3.50 0.15 22.30
N THR A 122 3.47 0.97 23.35
CA THR A 122 2.24 1.17 24.14
C THR A 122 1.24 2.11 23.48
N ASP A 123 1.73 3.17 22.84
CA ASP A 123 0.95 4.22 22.21
C ASP A 123 1.78 4.97 21.15
N PHE A 124 1.16 5.96 20.49
CA PHE A 124 1.84 6.86 19.58
C PHE A 124 2.46 8.07 20.31
N ASP A 125 2.32 8.15 21.63
CA ASP A 125 2.76 9.30 22.42
C ASP A 125 4.06 9.04 23.16
N SER A 126 4.82 8.07 22.65
CA SER A 126 6.09 7.63 23.20
C SER A 126 7.17 7.57 22.12
N VAL A 127 8.38 7.98 22.49
CA VAL A 127 9.58 7.86 21.64
C VAL A 127 10.13 6.44 21.82
N PRO A 128 10.19 5.62 20.75
CA PRO A 128 10.66 4.25 20.85
C PRO A 128 12.17 4.18 21.13
N GLU A 129 12.69 3.08 21.66
CA GLU A 129 14.14 2.87 21.79
C GLU A 129 14.86 2.73 20.45
N LEU A 130 16.19 2.86 20.46
CA LEU A 130 17.00 2.57 19.29
C LEU A 130 16.84 1.10 18.88
N GLY A 131 16.45 0.89 17.61
CA GLY A 131 16.24 -0.44 17.04
C GLY A 131 14.78 -0.89 17.01
N SER A 132 13.87 -0.20 17.71
CA SER A 132 12.43 -0.45 17.61
C SER A 132 11.74 0.51 16.64
N LEU A 133 10.68 0.01 16.01
CA LEU A 133 9.80 0.79 15.15
C LEU A 133 8.86 1.62 16.02
N TYR A 134 8.40 2.75 15.50
CA TYR A 134 7.36 3.59 16.12
C TYR A 134 5.96 3.07 15.82
N MET A 135 5.75 2.59 14.59
CA MET A 135 4.48 2.03 14.14
C MET A 135 4.70 0.72 13.40
N THR A 136 3.70 -0.14 13.44
CA THR A 136 3.63 -1.37 12.67
C THR A 136 2.24 -1.55 12.08
N SER A 137 2.07 -2.47 11.14
CA SER A 137 0.76 -2.88 10.67
C SER A 137 0.13 -3.91 11.62
N ASN A 138 -1.20 -3.97 11.68
CA ASN A 138 -1.94 -4.98 12.45
C ASN A 138 -1.53 -6.44 12.11
N ALA A 139 -1.82 -7.40 12.98
CA ALA A 139 -1.35 -8.79 12.84
C ALA A 139 -1.80 -9.49 11.54
N ASP A 140 -2.99 -9.18 11.01
CA ASP A 140 -3.47 -9.68 9.71
C ASP A 140 -2.66 -9.11 8.52
N ALA A 141 -1.89 -8.06 8.76
CA ALA A 141 -0.99 -7.43 7.81
C ALA A 141 0.46 -7.88 7.98
N ALA A 142 0.74 -9.07 8.54
CA ALA A 142 2.11 -9.60 8.67
C ALA A 142 2.92 -9.61 7.35
N PHE A 143 2.25 -9.60 6.20
CA PHE A 143 2.89 -9.46 4.89
C PHE A 143 3.39 -8.03 4.58
N TYR A 144 2.77 -7.02 5.20
CA TYR A 144 3.02 -5.59 5.02
C TYR A 144 3.87 -4.99 6.14
N ALA A 145 4.06 -5.71 7.25
CA ALA A 145 4.99 -5.33 8.29
C ALA A 145 6.42 -5.22 7.73
N PRO A 146 7.21 -4.22 8.14
CA PRO A 146 8.64 -4.20 7.88
C PRO A 146 9.25 -5.48 8.48
N SER A 147 9.98 -6.25 7.70
CA SER A 147 10.64 -7.45 8.21
C SER A 147 11.78 -7.03 9.15
N GLY A 148 11.49 -6.99 10.45
CA GLY A 148 12.45 -6.65 11.50
C GLY A 148 12.69 -7.84 12.43
N VAL A 149 13.35 -8.89 11.93
CA VAL A 149 14.24 -9.76 12.72
C VAL A 149 15.38 -10.23 11.81
N GLN A 150 16.54 -9.60 11.95
CA GLN A 150 17.84 -10.27 11.99
C GLN A 150 18.59 -9.74 13.20
#